data_AF-A0A3L6PIH1-F1
#
_entry.id   AF-A0A3L6PIH1-F1
#
_cell.length_a   1.000
_cell.length_b   1.000
_cell.length_c   1.000
_cell.angle_alpha   90.00
_cell.angle_beta   90.00
_cell.angle_gamma   90.00
#
_symmetry.space_group_name_H-M   'P 1'
#
loop_
_entity.id
_entity.type
_entity.pdbx_description
1 polymer ?
#
loop_
_entity_poly.entity_id
_entity_poly.type
_entity_poly.pdbx_seq_one_letter_code
_entity_poly.pdbx_strand_id
1 'polypeptide(L)' 'MAQRRPTKWYISYAALRADQVPCNQRGHSYYCNCGSQEPANPYRRGCSAITRCARNTN' A
#
# COMPACT_ATOMS: atom_id res chain seq x y z
N MET A 1 -18.51 7.14 4.98
CA MET A 1 -17.25 7.29 4.22
C MET A 1 -16.10 7.36 5.23
N ALA A 2 -15.61 6.20 5.69
CA ALA A 2 -14.60 6.17 6.74
C ALA A 2 -13.21 6.45 6.13
N GLN A 3 -12.71 7.67 6.31
CA GLN A 3 -11.34 8.02 5.93
C GLN A 3 -10.38 7.23 6.82
N ARG A 4 -9.70 6.23 6.24
CA ARG A 4 -8.68 5.43 6.93
C ARG A 4 -7.50 6.33 7.28
N ARG A 5 -7.38 6.69 8.56
CA ARG A 5 -6.24 7.46 9.09
C ARG A 5 -4.94 6.68 8.82
N PRO A 6 -3.94 7.29 8.16
CA PRO A 6 -2.64 6.64 8.01
C PRO A 6 -2.01 6.55 9.40
N THR A 7 -1.83 5.33 9.88
CA THR A 7 -1.00 5.09 11.05
C THR A 7 0.45 5.44 10.67
N LYS A 8 1.14 6.24 11.49
CA LYS A 8 2.41 6.90 11.15
C LYS A 8 3.56 5.89 11.15
N TRP A 9 3.63 4.99 10.17
CA TRP A 9 4.58 3.88 10.12
C TRP A 9 5.54 4.07 8.95
N TYR A 10 6.82 3.83 9.16
CA TYR A 10 7.82 3.95 8.10
C TYR A 10 8.05 2.57 7.48
N ILE A 11 7.86 2.49 6.16
CA ILE A 11 8.05 1.25 5.39
C ILE A 11 9.48 0.71 5.55
N SER A 12 10.45 1.60 5.71
CA SER A 12 11.86 1.25 5.97
C SER A 12 12.03 0.39 7.22
N TYR A 13 11.30 0.65 8.30
CA TYR A 13 11.34 -0.21 9.49
C TYR A 13 10.44 -1.44 9.36
N ALA A 14 9.35 -1.35 8.60
CA ALA A 14 8.47 -2.49 8.33
C ALA A 14 9.17 -3.58 7.49
N ALA A 15 10.08 -3.19 6.59
CA ALA A 15 10.87 -4.10 5.77
C ALA A 15 11.85 -4.98 6.57
N LEU A 16 12.12 -4.65 7.84
CA LEU A 16 12.92 -5.48 8.73
C LEU A 16 12.16 -6.71 9.24
N ARG A 17 10.82 -6.69 9.16
CA ARG A 17 9.99 -7.83 9.54
C ARG A 17 9.74 -8.68 8.29
N ALA A 18 9.99 -9.98 8.40
CA ALA A 18 9.58 -10.93 7.38
C ALA A 18 8.06 -10.86 7.17
N ASP A 19 7.61 -11.10 5.94
CA ASP A 19 6.20 -11.19 5.53
C ASP A 19 5.36 -9.89 5.58
N GLN A 20 5.96 -8.75 5.94
CA GLN A 20 5.28 -7.45 5.92
C GLN A 20 5.16 -6.89 4.49
N VAL A 21 3.97 -6.97 3.91
CA VAL A 21 3.67 -6.43 2.57
C VAL A 21 2.98 -5.06 2.63
N PRO A 22 3.38 -4.06 1.82
CA PRO A 22 2.79 -2.71 1.77
C PRO A 22 1.27 -2.64 1.53
N CYS A 23 0.70 -3.71 1.00
CA CYS A 23 -0.70 -3.86 0.68
C CYS A 23 -1.07 -5.35 0.68
N ASN A 24 -2.12 -5.73 1.40
CA ASN A 24 -2.62 -7.12 1.40
C ASN A 24 -3.55 -7.46 0.24
N GLN A 25 -3.82 -6.52 -0.66
CA GLN A 25 -4.63 -6.78 -1.84
C GLN A 25 -3.78 -7.45 -2.91
N ARG A 26 -3.93 -8.77 -3.03
CA ARG A 26 -3.24 -9.56 -4.06
C ARG A 26 -3.67 -9.11 -5.46
N GLY A 27 -2.70 -9.02 -6.37
CA GLY A 27 -2.91 -8.60 -7.76
C GLY A 27 -2.75 -7.09 -8.02
N HIS A 28 -2.73 -6.26 -6.98
CA HIS A 28 -2.49 -4.83 -7.13
C HIS A 28 -1.00 -4.50 -7.15
N SER A 29 -0.64 -3.44 -7.88
CA SER A 29 0.71 -2.89 -7.80
C SER A 29 0.95 -2.29 -6.42
N TYR A 30 2.14 -2.51 -5.84
CA TYR A 30 2.54 -1.90 -4.56
C TYR A 30 2.57 -0.37 -4.58
N TYR A 31 2.68 0.21 -5.77
CA TYR A 31 2.62 1.66 -5.96
C TYR A 31 1.17 2.16 -5.97
N CYS A 32 0.18 1.29 -6.20
CA CYS A 32 -1.21 1.71 -6.22
C CYS A 32 -1.73 1.98 -4.80
N ASN A 33 -2.72 2.87 -4.69
CA ASN A 33 -3.43 3.13 -3.45
C ASN A 33 -4.22 1.85 -3.06
N CYS A 34 -3.73 1.12 -2.05
CA CYS A 34 -4.33 -0.11 -1.50
C CYS A 34 -5.78 0.06 -0.95
N GLY A 35 -6.40 1.23 -1.12
CA GLY A 35 -7.78 1.52 -0.78
C GLY A 35 -8.73 1.57 -1.98
N SER A 36 -8.24 1.47 -3.21
CA SER A 36 -9.07 1.51 -4.41
C SER A 36 -9.85 0.21 -4.56
N GLN A 37 -11.17 0.30 -4.75
CA GLN A 37 -12.06 -0.83 -5.07
C GLN A 37 -12.11 -1.14 -6.58
N GLU A 38 -11.19 -0.57 -7.36
CA GLU A 38 -11.07 -0.83 -8.79
C GLU A 38 -10.41 -2.18 -9.06
N PRO A 39 -10.64 -2.80 -10.23
CA PRO A 39 -9.98 -4.03 -10.63
C PRO A 39 -8.45 -3.94 -10.54
N ALA A 40 -7.83 -5.04 -10.12
CA ALA A 40 -6.40 -5.18 -10.03
C ALA A 40 -5.73 -5.01 -11.41
N ASN A 41 -5.02 -3.89 -11.61
CA ASN A 41 -4.27 -3.63 -12.84
C ASN A 41 -2.81 -3.26 -12.49
N PRO A 42 -1.82 -4.16 -12.70
CA PRO A 42 -0.41 -3.92 -12.38
C PRO A 42 0.20 -2.71 -13.10
N TYR A 43 -0.33 -2.34 -14.27
CA TYR A 43 0.17 -1.23 -15.08
C TYR A 43 -0.27 0.13 -14.53
N ARG A 44 -1.32 0.17 -13.70
CA ARG A 44 -1.77 1.39 -13.01
C ARG A 44 -0.97 1.57 -11.71
N ARG A 45 0.10 2.36 -11.79
CA ARG A 45 1.00 2.58 -10.65
C ARG A 45 0.51 3.67 -9.69
N GLY A 46 -0.22 4.70 -10.15
CA GLY A 46 -0.98 5.67 -9.33
C GLY A 46 -0.22 6.53 -8.30
N CYS A 47 0.98 6.12 -7.91
CA CYS A 47 1.87 6.77 -6.97
C CYS A 47 3.31 6.72 -7.49
N SER A 48 4.05 7.80 -7.26
CA SER A 48 5.47 7.89 -7.60
C SER A 48 6.39 7.36 -6.51
N ALA A 49 5.99 7.42 -5.24
CA ALA A 49 6.82 7.03 -4.11
C ALA A 49 6.05 6.20 -3.08
N ILE A 50 6.47 4.95 -2.88
CA ILE A 50 5.75 4.00 -2.02
C ILE A 50 5.60 4.50 -0.58
N THR A 51 6.57 5.27 -0.07
CA THR A 51 6.56 5.91 1.25
C THR A 51 5.38 6.87 1.48
N ARG A 52 4.73 7.36 0.41
CA ARG A 52 3.58 8.27 0.50
C ARG A 52 2.24 7.56 0.32
N CYS A 53 2.25 6.32 -0.18
CA CYS A 53 1.04 5.64 -0.68
C CYS A 53 0.78 4.27 -0.07
N ALA A 54 1.78 3.63 0.53
CA ALA A 54 1.55 2.43 1.33
C ALA A 54 0.78 2.83 2.58
N ARG A 55 -0.53 2.62 2.55
CA ARG A 55 -1.46 2.98 3.64
C ARG A 55 -1.88 1.78 4.47
N ASN A 56 -1.48 0.56 4.09
CA ASN A 56 -2.05 -0.65 4.68
C ASN A 56 -1.11 -1.87 4.56
N THR A 57 -0.02 -1.87 5.33
CA THR A 57 0.64 -3.12 5.73
C THR A 57 -0.16 -3.74 6.87
N ASN A 58 -0.89 -4.83 6.64
CA ASN A 58 -1.56 -5.55 7.72
C ASN A 58 -1.28 -7.06 7.66
#